data_AF-A0A3G2C7E9-F1
#
_entry.id   AF-A0A3G2C7E9-F1
#
_cell.length_a   1.000
_cell.length_b   1.000
_cell.length_c   1.000
_cell.angle_alpha   90.00
_cell.angle_beta   90.00
_cell.angle_gamma   90.00
#
_symmetry.space_group_name_H-M   'P 1'
#
loop_
_entity.id
_entity.type
_entity.pdbx_description
1 polymer ?
#
loop_
_entity_poly.entity_id
_entity_poly.type
_entity_poly.pdbx_seq_one_letter_code
_entity_poly.pdbx_strand_id
1 'polypeptide(L)' 'MIRMCEWCDYKEYEWLLHKSLYWSVYLADVQDYVGRCILVLNRHCGSLSELDISEWIELKTIIDKLEYIYKDILGAELS' A
#
# COMPACT_ATOMS: atom_id res chain seq x y z
N MET A 1 15.96 -9.13 22.73
CA MET A 1 15.99 -8.86 21.27
C MET A 1 14.88 -7.88 20.97
N ILE A 2 15.20 -6.68 20.50
CA ILE A 2 14.19 -5.78 19.93
C ILE A 2 13.74 -6.45 18.62
N ARG A 3 12.48 -6.87 18.53
CA ARG A 3 11.94 -7.39 17.27
C ARG A 3 11.81 -6.19 16.33
N MET A 4 12.71 -6.06 15.37
CA MET A 4 12.56 -5.09 14.28
C MET A 4 11.45 -5.59 13.37
N CYS A 5 10.45 -4.75 13.14
CA CYS A 5 9.37 -5.07 12.23
C CYS A 5 9.83 -4.73 10.81
N GLU A 6 9.93 -5.75 9.95
CA GLU A 6 10.34 -5.60 8.55
C GLU A 6 9.51 -4.55 7.79
N TRP A 7 8.24 -4.41 8.14
CA TRP A 7 7.33 -3.42 7.55
C TRP A 7 7.60 -1.99 8.03
N CYS A 8 8.03 -1.80 9.27
CA CYS A 8 8.39 -0.47 9.77
C CYS A 8 9.69 0.05 9.14
N ASP A 9 10.59 -0.86 8.79
CA ASP A 9 11.84 -0.56 8.09
C ASP A 9 11.75 -0.80 6.58
N TYR A 10 10.53 -0.95 6.04
CA TYR A 10 10.32 -1.16 4.61
C TYR A 10 10.73 0.10 3.84
N LYS A 11 11.90 0.03 3.20
CA LYS A 11 12.64 1.15 2.58
C LYS A 11 13.01 0.85 1.13
N GLU A 12 12.11 0.20 0.41
CA GLU A 12 12.22 -0.01 -1.03
C GLU A 12 11.88 1.28 -1.79
N TYR A 13 12.67 2.33 -1.56
CA TYR A 13 12.41 3.66 -2.10
C TYR A 13 12.38 3.71 -3.63
N GLU A 14 13.07 2.78 -4.29
CA GLU A 14 13.05 2.66 -5.76
C GLU A 14 11.66 2.25 -6.30
N TRP A 15 10.85 1.57 -5.48
CA TRP A 15 9.51 1.12 -5.83
C TRP A 15 8.40 1.97 -5.20
N LEU A 16 8.73 3.04 -4.47
CA LEU A 16 7.75 3.93 -3.85
C LEU A 16 6.96 4.70 -4.91
N LEU A 17 5.68 4.39 -5.06
CA LEU A 17 4.78 5.06 -6.00
C LEU A 17 4.12 6.29 -5.38
N HIS A 18 3.73 6.19 -4.11
CA HIS A 18 3.00 7.25 -3.43
C HIS A 18 3.25 7.19 -1.93
N LYS A 19 3.33 8.35 -1.28
CA LYS A 19 3.37 8.47 0.17
C LYS A 19 2.37 9.52 0.62
N SER A 20 1.54 9.15 1.59
CA SER A 20 0.55 9.98 2.23
C SER A 20 0.86 10.12 3.72
N LEU A 21 -0.08 10.68 4.49
CA LEU A 21 0.12 10.90 5.92
C LEU A 21 0.25 9.57 6.67
N TYR A 22 -0.66 8.63 6.43
CA TYR A 22 -0.74 7.36 7.14
C TYR A 22 -0.14 6.18 6.36
N TRP A 23 -0.10 6.24 5.02
CA TRP A 23 0.29 5.10 4.19
C TRP A 23 1.43 5.43 3.23
N SER A 24 2.24 4.41 2.93
CA SER A 24 3.18 4.40 1.82
C SER A 24 2.83 3.25 0.87
N VAL A 25 2.81 3.54 -0.43
CA VAL A 25 2.43 2.60 -1.49
C VAL A 25 3.66 2.30 -2.33
N TYR A 26 4.01 1.02 -2.37
CA TYR A 26 5.12 0.53 -3.16
C TYR A 26 4.59 -0.39 -4.26
N LEU A 27 5.23 -0.37 -5.43
CA LEU A 27 5.09 -1.47 -6.37
C LEU A 27 5.84 -2.68 -5.79
N ALA A 28 5.25 -3.87 -5.82
CA ALA A 28 5.98 -5.05 -5.37
C ALA A 28 7.13 -5.35 -6.34
N ASP A 29 8.31 -5.71 -5.83
CA ASP A 29 9.42 -6.22 -6.64
C ASP A 29 9.03 -7.51 -7.39
N VAL A 30 8.24 -8.38 -6.75
CA VAL A 30 7.66 -9.59 -7.34
C VAL A 30 6.24 -9.31 -7.84
N GLN A 31 6.10 -9.19 -9.16
CA GLN A 31 4.85 -8.92 -9.87
C GLN A 31 4.18 -10.20 -10.41
N ASP A 32 3.83 -11.15 -9.55
CA ASP A 32 3.03 -12.33 -9.95
C ASP A 32 1.68 -11.92 -10.59
N TYR A 33 1.17 -10.76 -10.17
CA TYR A 33 0.08 -10.04 -10.80
C TYR A 33 0.59 -8.66 -11.21
N VAL A 34 0.37 -8.28 -12.45
CA VAL A 34 0.77 -6.96 -12.95
C VAL A 34 0.02 -5.87 -12.19
N GLY A 35 0.75 -4.91 -11.63
CA GLY A 35 0.20 -3.84 -10.80
C GLY A 35 0.06 -4.22 -9.32
N ARG A 36 0.68 -5.31 -8.87
CA ARG A 36 0.69 -5.66 -7.44
C ARG A 36 1.37 -4.56 -6.64
N CYS A 37 0.66 -4.00 -5.68
CA CYS A 37 1.21 -3.03 -4.74
C CYS A 37 1.25 -3.57 -3.32
N ILE A 38 2.19 -3.03 -2.55
CA ILE A 38 2.34 -3.23 -1.12
C ILE A 38 2.01 -1.89 -0.45
N LEU A 39 0.95 -1.88 0.36
CA LEU A 39 0.52 -0.71 1.11
C LEU A 39 0.97 -0.90 2.57
N VAL A 40 1.87 -0.04 3.02
CA VAL A 40 2.48 -0.10 4.35
C VAL A 40 1.99 1.07 5.18
N LEU A 41 1.47 0.80 6.38
CA LEU A 41 1.14 1.84 7.34
C LEU A 41 2.44 2.47 7.87
N ASN A 42 2.52 3.80 7.88
CA ASN A 42 3.72 4.54 8.25
C ASN A 42 4.09 4.36 9.73
N ARG A 43 3.11 4.06 10.60
CA ARG A 43 3.34 3.66 11.99
C ARG A 43 3.30 2.15 12.15
N HIS A 44 3.95 1.63 13.19
CA HIS A 44 3.78 0.24 13.58
C HIS A 44 2.32 -0.03 14.00
N CYS A 45 1.76 -1.13 13.52
CA CYS A 45 0.41 -1.58 13.85
C CYS A 45 0.37 -3.11 13.76
N GLY A 46 -0.09 -3.78 14.82
CA GLY A 46 -0.07 -5.24 14.92
C GLY A 46 -1.21 -5.92 14.17
N SER A 47 -2.31 -5.20 13.95
CA SER A 47 -3.51 -5.71 13.30
C SER A 47 -4.34 -4.60 12.66
N LEU A 48 -5.08 -4.92 11.60
CA LEU A 48 -5.96 -3.93 10.94
C LEU A 48 -7.06 -3.38 11.85
N SER A 49 -7.48 -4.14 12.87
CA SER A 49 -8.47 -3.68 13.87
C SER A 49 -8.00 -2.52 14.73
N GLU A 50 -6.69 -2.26 14.79
CA GLU A 50 -6.10 -1.13 15.53
C GLU A 50 -5.96 0.15 14.68
N LEU A 51 -6.45 0.14 13.44
CA LEU A 51 -6.49 1.33 12.61
C LEU A 51 -7.57 2.30 13.09
N ASP A 52 -7.23 3.58 13.11
CA ASP A 52 -8.21 4.63 13.34
C ASP A 52 -9.03 4.94 12.07
N ILE A 53 -10.10 5.73 12.24
CA ILE A 53 -11.02 6.05 11.15
C ILE A 53 -10.32 6.82 10.02
N SER A 54 -9.37 7.70 10.34
CA SER A 54 -8.65 8.50 9.34
C SER A 54 -7.74 7.62 8.50
N GLU A 55 -7.06 6.67 9.14
CA GLU A 55 -6.21 5.67 8.47
C GLU A 55 -7.03 4.78 7.52
N TRP A 56 -8.22 4.37 7.93
CA TRP A 56 -9.16 3.62 7.08
C TRP A 56 -9.64 4.42 5.88
N ILE A 57 -10.02 5.70 6.08
CA ILE A 57 -10.47 6.57 5.02
C ILE A 57 -9.36 6.80 3.98
N GLU A 58 -8.13 7.04 4.44
CA GLU A 58 -7.00 7.24 3.53
C GLU A 58 -6.67 5.96 2.78
N LEU A 59 -6.70 4.78 3.44
CA LEU A 59 -6.51 3.49 2.80
C LEU A 59 -7.53 3.26 1.67
N LYS A 60 -8.83 3.48 1.95
CA LYS A 60 -9.88 3.32 0.94
C LYS A 60 -9.66 4.26 -0.25
N THR A 61 -9.28 5.50 0.03
CA THR A 61 -8.98 6.50 -1.02
C THR A 61 -7.82 6.07 -1.91
N ILE A 62 -6.77 5.47 -1.33
CA ILE A 62 -5.64 4.94 -2.08
C ILE A 62 -6.08 3.76 -2.96
N ILE A 63 -6.84 2.81 -2.41
CA ILE A 63 -7.35 1.65 -3.16
C ILE A 63 -8.18 2.11 -4.37
N ASP A 64 -9.11 3.06 -4.18
CA ASP A 64 -9.96 3.57 -5.26
C ASP A 64 -9.13 4.21 -6.39
N LYS A 65 -8.07 4.94 -6.04
CA LYS A 65 -7.15 5.53 -7.02
C LYS A 65 -6.36 4.46 -7.77
N LEU A 66 -5.82 3.47 -7.07
CA LEU A 66 -5.06 2.38 -7.71
C LEU A 66 -5.95 1.57 -8.65
N GLU A 67 -7.15 1.20 -8.23
CA GLU A 67 -8.09 0.48 -9.09
C GLU A 67 -8.47 1.28 -10.34
N TYR A 68 -8.69 2.59 -10.20
CA TYR A 68 -8.94 3.46 -11.35
C TYR A 68 -7.74 3.47 -12.32
N ILE A 69 -6.52 3.64 -11.79
CA ILE A 69 -5.29 3.64 -12.60
C ILE A 69 -5.11 2.29 -13.30
N TYR A 70 -5.36 1.17 -12.64
CA TYR A 70 -5.20 -0.15 -13.25
C TYR A 70 -6.23 -0.41 -14.35
N LYS A 71 -7.46 0.06 -14.18
CA LYS A 71 -8.47 0.00 -15.26
C LYS A 71 -8.02 0.80 -16.47
N ASP A 72 -7.57 2.03 -16.26
CA ASP A 72 -7.17 2.95 -17.34
C ASP A 72 -5.89 2.50 -18.07
N ILE A 73 -4.86 2.11 -17.32
CA ILE A 73 -3.54 1.83 -17.86
C ILE A 73 -3.38 0.37 -18.30
N LEU A 74 -3.93 -0.58 -17.55
CA LEU A 74 -3.74 -2.02 -17.79
C LEU A 74 -4.95 -2.67 -18.47
N GLY A 75 -6.06 -1.94 -18.66
CA GLY A 75 -7.30 -2.52 -19.15
C GLY A 75 -7.87 -3.57 -18.19
N ALA A 76 -7.65 -3.41 -16.89
CA ALA A 76 -8.10 -4.33 -15.84
C ALA A 76 -9.62 -4.21 -15.60
N GLU A 77 -10.42 -4.49 -16.62
CA GLU A 77 -11.87 -4.53 -16.55
C GLU A 77 -12.36 -5.87 -15.97
N LEU A 78 -13.46 -5.82 -15.20
CA LEU A 78 -14.20 -7.02 -14.81
C LEU A 78 -14.88 -7.56 -16.06
N SER A 79 -14.27 -8.57 -16.69
CA SER A 79 -14.92 -9.39 -17.73
C SER A 79 -16.11 -10.15 -17.17
#